data_AF-A0AAU5B780-F1
#
_entry.id   AF-A0AAU5B780-F1
#
_cell.length_a   1.000
_cell.length_b   1.000
_cell.length_c   1.000
_cell.angle_alpha   90.00
_cell.angle_beta   90.00
_cell.angle_gamma   90.00
#
_symmetry.space_group_name_H-M   'P 1'
#
loop_
_entity.id
_entity.type
_entity.pdbx_description
1 polymer ?
#
loop_
_entity_poly.entity_id
_entity_poly.type
_entity_poly.pdbx_seq_one_letter_code
_entity_poly.pdbx_strand_id
1 'polypeptide(L)'
;MDEEATSVDARDLYQELLGHGGPNAFGAVVAPWLARGAADYPAWLATAADSLCREDFDGPADLRNAMSWELYALSRVSDMLLLAHQPPADPGIEAPWARRSRSLDGWPALGLEQYLRLFTDLGLKPFRPTGPFDPFLHEIVEVEQAEDPEEAVRVTGTVWPGLWLGPLLFSRAGVRVRAGARHAERGVADRSPLYWTFLRRHRPTVDLSQGWGSNSQWRTDFRLDHRTPTGRRVNADGRRDLDDGGANPDPCEALLTPAERRQLLSSRCLLRTPENVAALTAADASWAVDFFPYDWRLPSSGHPGSTTG
;
A
#
# COMPACT_ATOMS: atom_id res chain seq x y z
N MET A 1 -2.41 -0.95 -43.21
CA MET A 1 -1.88 -1.98 -42.29
C MET A 1 -1.41 -1.18 -41.11
N ASP A 2 -2.39 -0.81 -40.31
CA ASP A 2 -2.19 0.09 -39.18
C ASP A 2 -1.40 -0.70 -38.15
N GLU A 3 -0.20 -0.24 -37.83
CA GLU A 3 0.48 -0.66 -36.62
C GLU A 3 -0.44 -0.30 -35.46
N GLU A 4 -1.18 -1.28 -34.94
CA GLU A 4 -1.72 -1.21 -33.58
C GLU A 4 -0.51 -0.93 -32.69
N ALA A 5 -0.32 0.35 -32.34
CA ALA A 5 0.61 0.74 -31.30
C ALA A 5 0.24 -0.11 -30.08
N THR A 6 1.07 -1.10 -29.77
CA THR A 6 0.88 -1.99 -28.63
C THR A 6 0.95 -1.12 -27.39
N SER A 7 -0.22 -0.65 -26.94
CA SER A 7 -0.39 0.04 -25.67
C SER A 7 0.18 -0.86 -24.60
N VAL A 8 1.22 -0.39 -23.89
CA VAL A 8 1.74 -1.11 -22.74
C VAL A 8 0.83 -0.89 -21.54
N ASP A 9 0.74 -1.89 -20.67
CA ASP A 9 0.14 -1.76 -19.35
C ASP A 9 1.04 -2.39 -18.27
N ALA A 10 0.73 -2.09 -17.00
CA ALA A 10 1.49 -2.55 -15.86
C ALA A 10 1.30 -4.04 -15.58
N ARG A 11 0.18 -4.63 -16.00
CA ARG A 11 -0.03 -6.07 -15.90
C ARG A 11 0.95 -6.79 -16.82
N ASP A 12 1.16 -6.30 -18.04
CA ASP A 12 2.14 -6.84 -18.98
C ASP A 12 3.55 -6.72 -18.40
N LEU A 13 3.92 -5.57 -17.84
CA LEU A 13 5.21 -5.42 -17.15
C LEU A 13 5.38 -6.44 -16.01
N TYR A 14 4.34 -6.64 -15.21
CA TYR A 14 4.35 -7.64 -14.14
C TYR A 14 4.58 -9.05 -14.68
N GLN A 15 3.89 -9.44 -15.76
CA GLN A 15 4.03 -10.78 -16.36
C GLN A 15 5.41 -10.96 -16.99
N GLU A 16 5.93 -9.97 -17.72
CA GLU A 16 7.27 -10.03 -18.32
C GLU A 16 8.36 -10.15 -17.25
N LEU A 17 8.25 -9.37 -16.18
CA LEU A 17 9.16 -9.47 -15.03
C LEU A 17 9.04 -10.85 -14.39
N LEU A 18 7.82 -11.35 -14.14
CA LEU A 18 7.61 -12.67 -13.57
C LEU A 18 8.23 -13.78 -14.45
N GLY A 19 8.12 -13.67 -15.78
CA GLY A 19 8.71 -14.61 -16.72
C GLY A 19 10.24 -14.50 -16.84
N HIS A 20 10.84 -13.39 -16.43
CA HIS A 20 12.29 -13.20 -16.53
C HIS A 20 13.05 -14.03 -15.51
N GLY A 21 13.96 -14.88 -16.00
CA GLY A 21 14.97 -15.55 -15.19
C GLY A 21 16.33 -14.89 -15.45
N GLY A 22 16.88 -14.19 -14.47
CA GLY A 22 18.22 -13.62 -14.57
C GLY A 22 18.42 -12.33 -13.76
N PRO A 23 19.67 -11.88 -13.62
CA PRO A 23 20.02 -10.71 -12.80
C PRO A 23 19.80 -9.37 -13.52
N ASN A 24 19.50 -9.36 -14.83
CA ASN A 24 19.39 -8.14 -15.64
C ASN A 24 17.94 -7.81 -16.04
N ALA A 25 17.02 -7.84 -15.08
CA ALA A 25 15.62 -7.53 -15.33
C ALA A 25 15.43 -6.10 -15.88
N PHE A 26 16.29 -5.13 -15.49
CA PHE A 26 16.18 -3.76 -15.99
C PHE A 26 16.42 -3.69 -17.50
N GLY A 27 17.57 -4.18 -17.97
CA GLY A 27 17.93 -4.09 -19.38
C GLY A 27 17.10 -5.02 -20.27
N ALA A 28 16.69 -6.18 -19.75
CA ALA A 28 15.99 -7.19 -20.54
C ALA A 28 14.47 -6.99 -20.60
N VAL A 29 13.87 -6.35 -19.58
CA VAL A 29 12.40 -6.20 -19.48
C VAL A 29 12.01 -4.74 -19.36
N VAL A 30 12.49 -4.05 -18.31
CA VAL A 30 12.03 -2.71 -17.96
C VAL A 30 12.32 -1.69 -19.05
N ALA A 31 13.57 -1.62 -19.53
CA ALA A 31 13.97 -0.65 -20.54
C ALA A 31 13.25 -0.86 -21.88
N PRO A 32 13.13 -2.09 -22.41
CA PRO A 32 12.29 -2.36 -23.58
C PRO A 32 10.81 -2.00 -23.38
N TRP A 33 10.24 -2.33 -22.22
CA TRP A 33 8.84 -2.01 -21.92
C TRP A 33 8.60 -0.49 -21.87
N LEU A 34 9.50 0.25 -21.20
CA LEU A 34 9.47 1.71 -21.18
C LEU A 34 9.58 2.30 -22.59
N ALA A 35 10.48 1.77 -23.43
CA ALA A 35 10.64 2.25 -24.79
C ALA A 35 9.38 2.08 -25.66
N ARG A 36 8.59 1.02 -25.44
CA ARG A 36 7.31 0.80 -26.13
C ARG A 36 6.20 1.76 -25.65
N GLY A 37 6.20 2.11 -24.36
CA GLY A 37 5.17 2.95 -23.74
C GLY A 37 5.50 4.43 -23.56
N ALA A 38 6.70 4.87 -23.94
CA ALA A 38 7.32 6.11 -23.48
C ALA A 38 6.53 7.40 -23.77
N ALA A 39 5.66 7.41 -24.77
CA ALA A 39 4.94 8.63 -25.17
C ALA A 39 3.66 8.84 -24.35
N ASP A 40 2.79 7.83 -24.26
CA ASP A 40 1.40 8.03 -23.81
C ASP A 40 1.14 7.54 -22.39
N TYR A 41 1.87 6.51 -21.95
CA TYR A 41 1.57 5.84 -20.68
C TYR A 41 1.84 6.74 -19.44
N PRO A 42 2.95 7.50 -19.35
CA PRO A 42 3.14 8.46 -18.25
C PRO A 42 2.07 9.56 -18.20
N ALA A 43 1.65 10.07 -19.37
CA ALA A 43 0.61 11.09 -19.46
C ALA A 43 -0.76 10.53 -19.04
N TRP A 44 -1.05 9.29 -19.42
CA TRP A 44 -2.24 8.58 -18.99
C TRP A 44 -2.25 8.36 -17.46
N LEU A 45 -1.14 7.92 -16.87
CA LEU A 45 -1.00 7.76 -15.42
C LEU A 45 -1.22 9.07 -14.67
N ALA A 46 -0.65 10.17 -15.17
CA ALA A 46 -0.86 11.49 -14.58
C ALA A 46 -2.34 11.90 -14.62
N THR A 47 -3.03 11.63 -15.74
CA THR A 47 -4.47 11.90 -15.89
C THR A 47 -5.30 11.03 -14.95
N ALA A 48 -4.96 9.74 -14.82
CA ALA A 48 -5.62 8.81 -13.92
C ALA A 48 -5.50 9.26 -12.47
N ALA A 49 -4.29 9.62 -12.02
CA ALA A 49 -4.07 10.09 -10.65
C ALA A 49 -4.79 11.40 -10.35
N ASP A 50 -4.76 12.37 -11.27
CA ASP A 50 -5.50 13.63 -11.09
C ASP A 50 -7.01 13.38 -11.02
N SER A 51 -7.55 12.64 -11.98
CA SER A 51 -8.98 12.31 -12.08
C SER A 51 -9.49 11.59 -10.84
N LEU A 52 -8.78 10.56 -10.39
CA LEU A 52 -9.19 9.76 -9.22
C LEU A 52 -9.09 10.53 -7.90
N CYS A 53 -8.23 11.55 -7.81
CA CYS A 53 -8.09 12.36 -6.61
C CYS A 53 -9.08 13.54 -6.54
N ARG A 54 -9.91 13.73 -7.57
CA ARG A 54 -10.92 14.78 -7.63
C ARG A 54 -12.26 14.31 -7.08
N GLU A 55 -12.82 15.07 -6.13
CA GLU A 55 -14.16 14.79 -5.57
C GLU A 55 -15.26 14.99 -6.62
N ASP A 56 -15.03 15.85 -7.63
CA ASP A 56 -15.95 16.22 -8.69
C ASP A 56 -15.75 15.44 -10.00
N PHE A 57 -15.00 14.34 -9.97
CA PHE A 57 -14.78 13.53 -11.17
C PHE A 57 -16.08 12.85 -11.62
N ASP A 58 -16.69 13.39 -12.69
CA ASP A 58 -17.94 12.90 -13.30
C ASP A 58 -17.68 12.01 -14.52
N GLY A 59 -16.58 11.27 -14.52
CA GLY A 59 -16.25 10.35 -15.60
C GLY A 59 -17.07 9.05 -15.55
N PRO A 60 -17.18 8.31 -16.68
CA PRO A 60 -17.83 7.00 -16.69
C PRO A 60 -17.23 6.05 -15.65
N ALA A 61 -18.07 5.27 -14.97
CA ALA A 61 -17.63 4.32 -13.94
C ALA A 61 -16.57 3.33 -14.48
N ASP A 62 -16.72 2.87 -15.73
CA ASP A 62 -15.75 1.97 -16.37
C ASP A 62 -14.38 2.62 -16.57
N LEU A 63 -14.33 3.92 -16.87
CA LEU A 63 -13.07 4.66 -16.98
C LEU A 63 -12.39 4.79 -15.62
N ARG A 64 -13.18 5.13 -14.58
CA ARG A 64 -12.68 5.20 -13.19
C ARG A 64 -12.10 3.86 -12.74
N ASN A 65 -12.80 2.77 -13.03
CA ASN A 65 -12.37 1.42 -12.72
C ASN A 65 -11.09 1.05 -13.46
N ALA A 66 -11.01 1.34 -14.77
CA ALA A 66 -9.80 1.11 -15.55
C ALA A 66 -8.58 1.86 -14.98
N MET A 67 -8.76 3.13 -14.59
CA MET A 67 -7.71 3.93 -13.93
C MET A 67 -7.26 3.30 -12.61
N SER A 68 -8.21 2.89 -11.77
CA SER A 68 -7.95 2.24 -10.48
C SER A 68 -7.20 0.91 -10.65
N TRP A 69 -7.66 0.05 -11.55
CA TRP A 69 -7.07 -1.27 -11.80
C TRP A 69 -5.65 -1.18 -12.35
N GLU A 70 -5.38 -0.19 -13.18
CA GLU A 70 -4.03 0.01 -13.73
C GLU A 70 -3.05 0.50 -12.66
N LEU A 71 -3.47 1.43 -11.80
CA LEU A 71 -2.66 1.85 -10.65
C LEU A 71 -2.40 0.69 -9.69
N TYR A 72 -3.40 -0.17 -9.47
CA TYR A 72 -3.23 -1.38 -8.70
C TYR A 72 -2.23 -2.35 -9.36
N ALA A 73 -2.33 -2.58 -10.67
CA ALA A 73 -1.37 -3.41 -11.40
C ALA A 73 0.06 -2.87 -11.28
N LEU A 74 0.23 -1.54 -11.41
CA LEU A 74 1.52 -0.87 -11.22
C LEU A 74 2.03 -0.99 -9.78
N SER A 75 1.15 -0.95 -8.78
CA SER A 75 1.53 -1.16 -7.38
C SER A 75 2.09 -2.57 -7.13
N ARG A 76 1.60 -3.59 -7.84
CA ARG A 76 2.14 -4.96 -7.75
C ARG A 76 3.54 -5.07 -8.34
N VAL A 77 3.81 -4.34 -9.43
CA VAL A 77 5.17 -4.22 -9.97
C VAL A 77 6.09 -3.59 -8.91
N SER A 78 5.66 -2.48 -8.29
CA SER A 78 6.41 -1.83 -7.21
C SER A 78 6.70 -2.80 -6.05
N ASP A 79 5.67 -3.45 -5.51
CA ASP A 79 5.77 -4.36 -4.38
C ASP A 79 6.71 -5.54 -4.63
N MET A 80 6.65 -6.11 -5.83
CA MET A 80 7.54 -7.17 -6.28
C MET A 80 9.01 -6.70 -6.33
N LEU A 81 9.27 -5.53 -6.94
CA LEU A 81 10.62 -5.00 -7.09
C LEU A 81 11.25 -4.59 -5.75
N LEU A 82 10.43 -4.16 -4.79
CA LEU A 82 10.89 -3.80 -3.44
C LEU A 82 11.35 -5.01 -2.61
N LEU A 83 11.03 -6.25 -3.01
CA LEU A 83 11.44 -7.46 -2.26
C LEU A 83 12.96 -7.56 -2.06
N ALA A 84 13.75 -7.05 -3.00
CA ALA A 84 15.21 -7.06 -2.96
C ALA A 84 15.81 -6.10 -1.91
N HIS A 85 15.00 -5.16 -1.42
CA HIS A 85 15.43 -4.13 -0.46
C HIS A 85 14.90 -4.38 0.95
N GLN A 86 13.97 -5.32 1.09
CA GLN A 86 13.34 -5.63 2.37
C GLN A 86 14.23 -6.52 3.24
N PRO A 87 14.11 -6.43 4.58
CA PRO A 87 14.81 -7.35 5.47
C PRO A 87 14.41 -8.80 5.16
N PRO A 88 15.31 -9.76 5.45
CA PRO A 88 14.98 -11.17 5.29
C PRO A 88 13.74 -11.54 6.11
N ALA A 89 12.99 -12.54 5.65
CA ALA A 89 11.95 -13.14 6.45
C ALA A 89 12.58 -13.79 7.69
N ASP A 90 11.87 -13.77 8.82
CA ASP A 90 12.34 -14.42 10.03
C ASP A 90 12.49 -15.94 9.79
N PRO A 91 13.63 -16.55 10.16
CA PRO A 91 13.85 -17.98 9.94
C PRO A 91 12.76 -18.83 10.60
N GLY A 92 12.16 -19.75 9.85
CA GLY A 92 11.16 -20.70 10.37
C GLY A 92 9.71 -20.23 10.28
N ILE A 93 9.44 -19.00 9.83
CA ILE A 93 8.11 -18.60 9.39
C ILE A 93 8.01 -18.96 7.90
N GLU A 94 7.36 -20.10 7.58
CA GLU A 94 6.85 -20.27 6.22
C GLU A 94 5.99 -19.06 5.91
N ALA A 95 6.25 -18.35 4.80
CA ALA A 95 5.42 -17.24 4.38
C ALA A 95 4.18 -17.80 3.67
N PRO A 96 3.08 -18.15 4.38
CA PRO A 96 1.95 -18.85 3.78
C PRO A 96 1.17 -17.89 2.87
N TRP A 97 1.38 -16.58 3.07
CA TRP A 97 0.92 -15.46 2.25
C TRP A 97 1.75 -15.23 0.99
N ALA A 98 3.02 -15.67 0.96
CA ALA A 98 3.80 -15.64 -0.27
C ALA A 98 3.22 -16.71 -1.20
N ARG A 99 2.80 -16.31 -2.40
CA ARG A 99 2.22 -17.23 -3.39
C ARG A 99 3.15 -18.43 -3.53
N ARG A 100 2.66 -19.62 -3.17
CA ARG A 100 3.38 -20.92 -3.09
C ARG A 100 4.11 -21.36 -4.37
N SER A 101 4.06 -20.59 -5.45
CA SER A 101 4.66 -20.92 -6.74
C SER A 101 6.11 -20.45 -6.92
N ARG A 102 6.62 -19.49 -6.13
CA ARG A 102 8.03 -19.05 -6.26
C ARG A 102 8.60 -18.63 -4.91
N SER A 103 9.82 -19.08 -4.61
CA SER A 103 10.59 -18.54 -3.48
C SER A 103 10.67 -17.01 -3.59
N LEU A 104 10.59 -16.31 -2.46
CA LEU A 104 10.76 -14.85 -2.41
C LEU A 104 12.12 -14.39 -2.97
N ASP A 105 13.11 -15.29 -2.99
CA ASP A 105 14.44 -15.05 -3.56
C ASP A 105 14.50 -15.29 -5.09
N GLY A 106 13.45 -15.87 -5.67
CA GLY A 106 13.34 -16.13 -7.11
C GLY A 106 12.66 -15.01 -7.89
N TRP A 107 12.30 -13.90 -7.24
CA TRP A 107 11.68 -12.75 -7.90
C TRP A 107 12.73 -11.84 -8.55
N PRO A 108 12.40 -11.15 -9.66
CA PRO A 108 13.29 -10.18 -10.27
C PRO A 108 13.67 -9.09 -9.27
N ALA A 109 14.97 -8.82 -9.17
CA ALA A 109 15.52 -7.77 -8.32
C ALA A 109 16.08 -6.65 -9.20
N LEU A 110 15.81 -5.41 -8.79
CA LEU A 110 16.48 -4.22 -9.32
C LEU A 110 17.30 -3.57 -8.22
N GLY A 111 18.38 -2.89 -8.61
CA GLY A 111 19.00 -1.93 -7.70
C GLY A 111 18.04 -0.78 -7.40
N LEU A 112 18.19 -0.12 -6.24
CA LEU A 112 17.28 0.97 -5.85
C LEU A 112 17.27 2.12 -6.87
N GLU A 113 18.41 2.42 -7.48
CA GLU A 113 18.51 3.41 -8.56
C GLU A 113 17.69 3.03 -9.80
N GLN A 114 17.71 1.76 -10.18
CA GLN A 114 16.94 1.23 -11.30
C GLN A 114 15.44 1.22 -11.01
N TYR A 115 15.05 0.82 -9.79
CA TYR A 115 13.68 0.94 -9.29
C TYR A 115 13.20 2.40 -9.39
N LEU A 116 13.98 3.34 -8.86
CA LEU A 116 13.63 4.75 -8.90
C LEU A 116 13.54 5.26 -10.34
N ARG A 117 14.48 4.88 -11.20
CA ARG A 117 14.49 5.26 -12.61
C ARG A 117 13.20 4.83 -13.32
N LEU A 118 12.77 3.58 -13.14
CA LEU A 118 11.50 3.10 -13.69
C LEU A 118 10.35 4.04 -13.32
N PHE A 119 10.16 4.32 -12.03
CA PHE A 119 9.03 5.13 -11.59
C PHE A 119 9.18 6.62 -11.94
N THR A 120 10.39 7.17 -11.98
CA THR A 120 10.59 8.55 -12.44
C THR A 120 10.37 8.70 -13.94
N ASP A 121 10.74 7.70 -14.74
CA ASP A 121 10.46 7.68 -16.18
C ASP A 121 8.95 7.58 -16.45
N LEU A 122 8.17 7.02 -15.52
CA LEU A 122 6.70 7.03 -15.49
C LEU A 122 6.07 8.32 -14.93
N GLY A 123 6.88 9.31 -14.56
CA GLY A 123 6.41 10.61 -14.05
C GLY A 123 6.18 10.68 -12.53
N LEU A 124 6.52 9.63 -11.77
CA LEU A 124 6.43 9.64 -10.31
C LEU A 124 7.60 10.42 -9.69
N LYS A 125 7.34 11.06 -8.56
CA LYS A 125 8.32 11.86 -7.82
C LYS A 125 8.71 11.17 -6.51
N PRO A 126 9.97 10.75 -6.35
CA PRO A 126 10.42 10.16 -5.10
C PRO A 126 10.52 11.19 -3.99
N PHE A 127 10.25 10.75 -2.76
CA PHE A 127 10.53 11.52 -1.56
C PHE A 127 11.20 10.63 -0.51
N ARG A 128 12.03 11.25 0.33
CA ARG A 128 12.61 10.62 1.51
C ARG A 128 11.97 11.21 2.78
N PRO A 129 11.87 10.44 3.87
CA PRO A 129 11.49 10.97 5.17
C PRO A 129 12.44 12.09 5.58
N THR A 130 11.91 13.28 5.89
CA THR A 130 12.70 14.45 6.36
C THR A 130 12.29 14.93 7.75
N GLY A 131 11.39 14.21 8.43
CA GLY A 131 10.76 14.65 9.67
C GLY A 131 10.32 13.49 10.56
N PRO A 132 9.41 13.75 11.53
CA PRO A 132 8.90 12.71 12.42
C PRO A 132 8.18 11.60 11.65
N PHE A 133 7.91 10.49 12.33
CA PHE A 133 7.09 9.44 11.76
C PHE A 133 5.69 9.99 11.42
N ASP A 134 5.23 9.73 10.19
CA ASP A 134 3.94 10.15 9.68
C ASP A 134 3.28 8.92 9.04
N PRO A 135 2.22 8.35 9.64
CA PRO A 135 1.61 7.12 9.16
C PRO A 135 1.00 7.29 7.78
N PHE A 136 0.75 8.50 7.28
CA PHE A 136 0.34 8.71 5.90
C PHE A 136 1.50 8.48 4.94
N LEU A 137 2.70 8.99 5.26
CA LEU A 137 3.86 8.98 4.36
C LEU A 137 4.73 7.72 4.50
N HIS A 138 4.69 7.09 5.66
CA HIS A 138 5.65 6.07 6.06
C HIS A 138 4.98 4.72 6.30
N GLU A 139 5.71 3.67 5.91
CA GLU A 139 5.42 2.28 6.23
C GLU A 139 6.52 1.77 7.17
N ILE A 140 6.13 1.20 8.32
CA ILE A 140 7.11 0.63 9.27
C ILE A 140 7.57 -0.73 8.76
N VAL A 141 8.88 -0.83 8.51
CA VAL A 141 9.55 -2.06 8.05
C VAL A 141 10.14 -2.84 9.22
N GLU A 142 10.62 -2.12 10.24
CA GLU A 142 11.30 -2.69 11.39
C GLU A 142 11.17 -1.74 12.59
N VAL A 143 10.92 -2.30 13.77
CA VAL A 143 10.89 -1.58 15.04
C VAL A 143 12.07 -1.99 15.92
N GLU A 144 12.86 -1.00 16.31
CA GLU A 144 13.73 -1.06 17.48
C GLU A 144 12.90 -0.65 18.72
N GLN A 145 12.71 -1.57 19.66
CA GLN A 145 11.94 -1.30 20.86
C GLN A 145 12.75 -0.41 21.82
N ALA A 146 12.21 0.76 22.18
CA ALA A 146 12.77 1.62 23.22
C ALA A 146 12.54 1.04 24.62
N GLU A 147 13.46 1.35 25.54
CA GLU A 147 13.32 1.01 26.97
C GLU A 147 12.19 1.80 27.63
N ASP A 148 12.04 3.09 27.30
CA ASP A 148 10.93 3.92 27.75
C ASP A 148 9.67 3.55 26.94
N PRO A 149 8.61 3.01 27.58
CA PRO A 149 7.38 2.65 26.89
C PRO A 149 6.65 3.84 26.25
N GLU A 150 6.93 5.07 26.68
CA GLU A 150 6.33 6.32 26.20
C GLU A 150 7.20 7.04 25.15
N GLU A 151 8.36 6.48 24.76
CA GLU A 151 9.20 7.12 23.74
C GLU A 151 8.41 7.25 22.43
N ALA A 152 8.23 8.48 21.94
CA ALA A 152 7.50 8.71 20.69
C ALA A 152 8.20 8.04 19.49
N VAL A 153 7.42 7.68 18.46
CA VAL A 153 7.97 7.01 17.26
C VAL A 153 8.94 7.95 16.54
N ARG A 154 10.19 7.50 16.38
CA ARG A 154 11.26 8.21 15.67
C ARG A 154 11.78 7.39 14.51
N VAL A 155 11.88 7.99 13.34
CA VAL A 155 12.51 7.37 12.17
C VAL A 155 14.02 7.28 12.39
N THR A 156 14.59 6.08 12.27
CA THR A 156 16.03 5.81 12.42
C THR A 156 16.72 5.48 11.10
N GLY A 157 15.95 5.11 10.07
CA GLY A 157 16.48 4.87 8.73
C GLY A 157 15.40 4.74 7.66
N THR A 158 15.82 4.80 6.41
CA THR A 158 14.95 4.60 5.24
C THR A 158 15.43 3.39 4.46
N VAL A 159 14.52 2.47 4.16
CA VAL A 159 14.76 1.25 3.40
C VAL A 159 14.48 1.48 1.92
N TRP A 160 13.38 2.17 1.60
CA TRP A 160 13.07 2.68 0.26
C TRP A 160 12.36 4.03 0.35
N PRO A 161 12.52 4.92 -0.65
CA PRO A 161 11.81 6.18 -0.72
C PRO A 161 10.33 5.95 -1.05
N GLY A 162 9.49 6.89 -0.66
CA GLY A 162 8.09 6.92 -1.10
C GLY A 162 7.97 7.58 -2.48
N LEU A 163 6.82 7.41 -3.13
CA LEU A 163 6.56 7.88 -4.49
C LEU A 163 5.23 8.63 -4.55
N TRP A 164 5.26 9.83 -5.15
CA TRP A 164 4.08 10.62 -5.51
C TRP A 164 3.78 10.48 -6.99
N LEU A 165 2.50 10.36 -7.36
CA LEU A 165 2.02 10.55 -8.73
C LEU A 165 1.02 11.71 -8.71
N GLY A 166 1.50 12.92 -9.03
CA GLY A 166 0.70 14.13 -8.81
C GLY A 166 0.29 14.27 -7.32
N PRO A 167 -1.01 14.44 -7.01
CA PRO A 167 -1.49 14.50 -5.62
C PRO A 167 -1.59 13.13 -4.93
N LEU A 168 -1.53 12.02 -5.69
CA LEU A 168 -1.70 10.65 -5.21
C LEU A 168 -0.42 10.12 -4.55
N LEU A 169 -0.55 9.58 -3.34
CA LEU A 169 0.51 8.83 -2.69
C LEU A 169 0.52 7.42 -3.26
N PHE A 170 1.35 7.21 -4.27
CA PHE A 170 1.45 5.92 -4.95
C PHE A 170 2.10 4.86 -4.05
N SER A 171 3.18 5.20 -3.35
CA SER A 171 3.85 4.29 -2.43
C SER A 171 4.44 5.03 -1.23
N ARG A 172 4.38 4.41 -0.06
CA ARG A 172 4.93 4.95 1.19
C ARG A 172 6.43 4.66 1.28
N ALA A 173 7.15 5.56 1.95
CA ALA A 173 8.55 5.31 2.26
C ALA A 173 8.65 4.22 3.34
N GLY A 174 9.39 3.15 3.05
CA GLY A 174 9.71 2.12 4.03
C GLY A 174 10.73 2.64 5.03
N VAL A 175 10.39 2.65 6.31
CA VAL A 175 11.24 3.21 7.37
C VAL A 175 11.54 2.19 8.46
N ARG A 176 12.74 2.31 9.02
CA ARG A 176 13.05 1.74 10.34
C ARG A 176 12.72 2.79 11.39
N VAL A 177 12.13 2.35 12.50
CA VAL A 177 11.77 3.25 13.59
C VAL A 177 12.29 2.74 14.93
N ARG A 178 12.46 3.66 15.86
CA ARG A 178 12.55 3.38 17.29
C ARG A 178 11.32 3.95 17.98
N ALA A 179 10.72 3.19 18.89
CA ALA A 179 9.51 3.61 19.58
C ALA A 179 9.35 2.91 20.92
N GLY A 180 8.68 3.57 21.86
CA GLY A 180 8.14 2.97 23.08
C GLY A 180 6.94 2.08 22.76
N ALA A 181 6.74 1.04 23.57
CA ALA A 181 5.74 -0.02 23.32
C ALA A 181 4.30 0.52 23.32
N ARG A 182 4.04 1.69 23.93
CA ARG A 182 2.72 2.36 23.90
C ARG A 182 2.46 3.13 22.60
N HIS A 183 3.44 3.24 21.72
CA HIS A 183 3.30 3.89 20.42
C HIS A 183 3.48 2.93 19.23
N ALA A 184 4.50 2.08 19.26
CA ALA A 184 4.67 1.00 18.31
C ALA A 184 5.39 -0.18 18.98
N GLU A 185 4.73 -1.34 18.98
CA GLU A 185 5.19 -2.57 19.60
C GLU A 185 5.95 -3.41 18.56
N ARG A 186 7.21 -3.75 18.85
CA ARG A 186 8.01 -4.65 18.02
C ARG A 186 7.36 -6.03 17.95
N GLY A 187 7.27 -6.60 16.75
CA GLY A 187 6.57 -7.86 16.52
C GLY A 187 5.07 -7.69 16.27
N VAL A 188 4.53 -6.47 16.43
CA VAL A 188 3.18 -6.12 15.99
C VAL A 188 3.28 -5.10 14.85
N ALA A 189 3.83 -3.92 15.11
CA ALA A 189 3.90 -2.83 14.12
C ALA A 189 4.64 -3.21 12.82
N ASP A 190 5.64 -4.10 12.89
CA ASP A 190 6.46 -4.58 11.77
C ASP A 190 6.14 -6.00 11.30
N ARG A 191 5.17 -6.69 11.94
CA ARG A 191 4.81 -8.09 11.62
C ARG A 191 3.31 -8.36 11.45
N SER A 192 2.42 -7.48 11.90
CA SER A 192 0.98 -7.60 11.62
C SER A 192 0.69 -7.58 10.12
N PRO A 193 -0.49 -8.05 9.66
CA PRO A 193 -0.88 -7.92 8.27
C PRO A 193 -0.85 -6.46 7.79
N LEU A 194 -0.30 -6.24 6.61
CA LEU A 194 -0.28 -4.94 5.95
C LEU A 194 -1.36 -4.88 4.86
N TYR A 195 -2.35 -4.03 5.06
CA TYR A 195 -3.53 -3.89 4.22
C TYR A 195 -3.30 -3.08 2.94
N TRP A 196 -4.12 -3.32 1.93
CA TRP A 196 -4.04 -2.80 0.56
C TRP A 196 -2.68 -3.03 -0.13
N THR A 197 -1.89 -4.00 0.35
CA THR A 197 -0.51 -4.24 -0.12
C THR A 197 -0.43 -5.63 -0.74
N PHE A 198 0.12 -5.73 -1.95
CA PHE A 198 0.18 -7.01 -2.63
C PHE A 198 1.20 -7.93 -1.99
N LEU A 199 2.41 -7.43 -1.73
CA LEU A 199 3.50 -8.32 -1.29
C LEU A 199 4.56 -7.63 -0.43
N ARG A 200 4.92 -8.28 0.68
CA ARG A 200 6.10 -7.99 1.50
C ARG A 200 6.79 -9.30 1.88
N ARG A 201 8.12 -9.23 1.97
CA ARG A 201 9.00 -10.33 2.38
C ARG A 201 8.88 -10.65 3.88
N HIS A 202 8.69 -9.61 4.69
CA HIS A 202 8.93 -9.66 6.13
C HIS A 202 7.65 -9.67 6.98
N ARG A 203 6.46 -9.61 6.36
CA ARG A 203 5.16 -9.60 7.05
C ARG A 203 4.03 -10.07 6.12
N PRO A 204 2.89 -10.55 6.66
CA PRO A 204 1.70 -10.84 5.88
C PRO A 204 1.15 -9.59 5.19
N THR A 205 0.48 -9.79 4.05
CA THR A 205 -0.14 -8.71 3.29
C THR A 205 -1.53 -9.09 2.82
N VAL A 206 -2.42 -8.09 2.79
CA VAL A 206 -3.81 -8.22 2.34
C VAL A 206 -4.03 -7.12 1.31
N ASP A 207 -4.41 -7.46 0.09
CA ASP A 207 -4.65 -6.49 -1.00
C ASP A 207 -6.04 -6.61 -1.63
N LEU A 208 -6.90 -7.45 -1.06
CA LEU A 208 -8.26 -7.74 -1.54
C LEU A 208 -8.31 -8.61 -2.81
N SER A 209 -7.17 -9.04 -3.33
CA SER A 209 -7.09 -9.95 -4.49
C SER A 209 -7.01 -11.43 -4.08
N GLN A 210 -6.87 -11.72 -2.78
CA GLN A 210 -6.79 -13.08 -2.23
C GLN A 210 -8.06 -13.89 -2.57
N GLY A 211 -7.90 -15.11 -3.07
CA GLY A 211 -9.03 -15.98 -3.43
C GLY A 211 -9.68 -15.70 -4.79
N TRP A 212 -9.27 -14.64 -5.50
CA TRP A 212 -9.75 -14.36 -6.84
C TRP A 212 -9.01 -15.19 -7.91
N GLY A 213 -9.69 -15.50 -9.00
CA GLY A 213 -9.08 -16.15 -10.16
C GLY A 213 -7.99 -15.30 -10.82
N SER A 214 -7.12 -15.94 -11.61
CA SER A 214 -5.92 -15.33 -12.24
C SER A 214 -6.20 -14.06 -13.05
N ASN A 215 -7.40 -13.94 -13.63
CA ASN A 215 -7.84 -12.75 -14.36
C ASN A 215 -8.58 -11.74 -13.47
N SER A 216 -9.38 -12.21 -12.53
CA SER A 216 -10.23 -11.34 -11.70
C SER A 216 -9.44 -10.56 -10.65
N GLN A 217 -8.29 -11.09 -10.20
CA GLN A 217 -7.38 -10.40 -9.28
C GLN A 217 -6.84 -9.06 -9.82
N TRP A 218 -6.93 -8.80 -11.13
CA TRP A 218 -6.48 -7.54 -11.74
C TRP A 218 -7.55 -6.45 -11.71
N ARG A 219 -8.76 -6.78 -11.27
CA ARG A 219 -9.87 -5.84 -11.07
C ARG A 219 -10.00 -5.40 -9.62
N THR A 220 -8.92 -5.52 -8.87
CA THR A 220 -8.83 -5.03 -7.49
C THR A 220 -8.61 -3.53 -7.50
N ASP A 221 -9.36 -2.82 -6.67
CA ASP A 221 -9.26 -1.36 -6.59
C ASP A 221 -7.95 -0.91 -5.94
N PHE A 222 -7.36 0.16 -6.47
CA PHE A 222 -6.22 0.82 -5.86
C PHE A 222 -6.66 1.72 -4.72
N ARG A 223 -5.97 1.63 -3.57
CA ARG A 223 -6.23 2.49 -2.42
C ARG A 223 -5.84 3.95 -2.71
N LEU A 224 -6.78 4.88 -2.55
CA LEU A 224 -6.52 6.30 -2.78
C LEU A 224 -6.17 7.08 -1.50
N ASP A 225 -4.88 7.21 -1.24
CA ASP A 225 -4.33 8.15 -0.27
C ASP A 225 -3.79 9.37 -1.05
N HIS A 226 -4.26 10.59 -0.81
CA HIS A 226 -3.82 11.76 -1.60
C HIS A 226 -3.82 13.08 -0.82
N ARG A 227 -3.12 14.07 -1.36
CA ARG A 227 -3.10 15.45 -0.82
C ARG A 227 -4.16 16.30 -1.49
N THR A 228 -4.74 17.21 -0.72
CA THR A 228 -5.63 18.27 -1.21
C THR A 228 -5.03 19.63 -0.83
N PRO A 229 -5.53 20.75 -1.38
CA PRO A 229 -5.12 22.08 -0.94
C PRO A 229 -5.34 22.34 0.55
N THR A 230 -6.29 21.63 1.18
CA THR A 230 -6.71 21.82 2.58
C THR A 230 -6.22 20.72 3.52
N GLY A 231 -5.54 19.69 3.03
CA GLY A 231 -5.07 18.58 3.87
C GLY A 231 -4.78 17.31 3.10
N ARG A 232 -5.27 16.20 3.64
CA ARG A 232 -5.04 14.84 3.11
C ARG A 232 -6.34 14.06 3.13
N ARG A 233 -6.46 13.11 2.22
CA ARG A 233 -7.53 12.10 2.19
C ARG A 233 -6.87 10.75 2.33
N VAL A 234 -7.47 9.89 3.16
CA VAL A 234 -6.97 8.55 3.46
C VAL A 234 -8.04 7.56 3.06
N ASN A 235 -7.70 6.66 2.15
CA ASN A 235 -8.62 5.74 1.48
C ASN A 235 -9.88 6.44 0.97
N ALA A 236 -9.74 7.49 0.15
CA ALA A 236 -10.82 8.38 -0.27
C ALA A 236 -12.05 7.66 -0.87
N ASP A 237 -11.81 6.49 -1.45
CA ASP A 237 -12.78 5.63 -2.13
C ASP A 237 -13.55 4.69 -1.20
N GLY A 238 -13.18 4.64 0.08
CA GLY A 238 -13.92 3.88 1.08
C GLY A 238 -15.36 4.38 1.19
N ARG A 239 -16.33 3.47 1.21
CA ARG A 239 -17.76 3.82 1.19
C ARG A 239 -18.30 4.16 2.57
N ARG A 240 -17.63 3.71 3.64
CA ARG A 240 -18.00 3.99 5.03
C ARG A 240 -17.08 5.04 5.62
N ASP A 241 -17.64 6.16 6.06
CA ASP A 241 -16.90 7.08 6.92
C ASP A 241 -16.68 6.40 8.28
N LEU A 242 -15.43 6.32 8.71
CA LEU A 242 -15.08 5.66 9.97
C LEU A 242 -15.66 6.38 11.20
N ASP A 243 -15.93 7.68 11.08
CA ASP A 243 -16.42 8.52 12.16
C ASP A 243 -17.94 8.71 12.13
N ASP A 244 -18.62 8.14 11.13
CA ASP A 244 -20.07 8.12 11.07
C ASP A 244 -20.62 7.10 12.08
N GLY A 245 -21.18 7.62 13.18
CA GLY A 245 -21.77 6.82 14.26
C GLY A 245 -23.02 6.04 13.87
N GLY A 246 -23.53 6.20 12.65
CA GLY A 246 -24.69 5.46 12.12
C GLY A 246 -24.38 4.06 11.60
N ALA A 247 -23.11 3.72 11.34
CA ALA A 247 -22.74 2.40 10.85
C ALA A 247 -22.59 1.40 12.00
N ASN A 248 -23.39 0.32 12.00
CA ASN A 248 -23.19 -0.79 12.93
C ASN A 248 -21.93 -1.57 12.50
N PRO A 249 -20.85 -1.58 13.31
CA PRO A 249 -19.63 -2.29 12.93
C PRO A 249 -19.90 -3.79 12.82
N ASP A 250 -19.17 -4.47 11.94
CA ASP A 250 -19.12 -5.94 11.94
C ASP A 250 -18.67 -6.45 13.33
N PRO A 251 -19.10 -7.64 13.80
CA PRO A 251 -18.71 -8.18 15.09
C PRO A 251 -17.20 -8.16 15.37
N CYS A 252 -16.34 -8.38 14.36
CA CYS A 252 -14.90 -8.28 14.53
C CYS A 252 -14.46 -6.80 14.62
N GLU A 253 -15.01 -5.93 13.78
CA GLU A 253 -14.75 -4.47 13.84
C GLU A 253 -15.11 -3.89 15.21
N ALA A 254 -16.22 -4.36 15.80
CA ALA A 254 -16.71 -3.98 17.12
C ALA A 254 -15.70 -4.26 18.24
N LEU A 255 -14.81 -5.23 18.04
CA LEU A 255 -13.76 -5.58 19.00
C LEU A 255 -12.55 -4.65 18.94
N LEU A 256 -12.38 -3.84 17.89
CA LEU A 256 -11.42 -2.74 17.90
C LEU A 256 -12.03 -1.47 18.48
N THR A 257 -11.24 -0.76 19.27
CA THR A 257 -11.55 0.60 19.71
C THR A 257 -11.56 1.57 18.51
N PRO A 258 -12.28 2.70 18.58
CA PRO A 258 -12.23 3.71 17.53
C PRO A 258 -10.81 4.21 17.19
N ALA A 259 -9.93 4.28 18.19
CA ALA A 259 -8.53 4.68 17.99
C ALA A 259 -7.73 3.64 17.18
N GLU A 260 -7.92 2.35 17.47
CA GLU A 260 -7.29 1.25 16.73
C GLU A 260 -7.79 1.18 15.29
N ARG A 261 -9.09 1.41 15.04
CA ARG A 261 -9.63 1.47 13.68
C ARG A 261 -9.01 2.59 12.86
N ARG A 262 -8.90 3.80 13.44
CA ARG A 262 -8.24 4.95 12.79
C ARG A 262 -6.75 4.67 12.55
N GLN A 263 -6.08 4.04 13.52
CA GLN A 263 -4.68 3.63 13.38
C GLN A 263 -4.49 2.60 12.27
N LEU A 264 -5.35 1.58 12.21
CA LEU A 264 -5.33 0.54 11.18
C LEU A 264 -5.53 1.16 9.79
N LEU A 265 -6.51 2.05 9.65
CA LEU A 265 -6.77 2.73 8.39
C LEU A 265 -5.61 3.64 7.97
N SER A 266 -5.01 4.37 8.91
CA SER A 266 -3.94 5.33 8.62
C SER A 266 -2.61 4.62 8.36
N SER A 267 -2.22 3.68 9.22
CA SER A 267 -0.93 2.98 9.18
C SER A 267 -0.97 1.73 8.31
N ARG A 268 -2.16 1.35 7.83
CA ARG A 268 -2.45 0.12 7.06
C ARG A 268 -2.13 -1.17 7.83
N CYS A 269 -1.92 -1.08 9.13
CA CYS A 269 -1.66 -2.19 10.05
C CYS A 269 -1.89 -1.71 11.49
N LEU A 270 -1.98 -2.65 12.42
CA LEU A 270 -1.94 -2.37 13.85
C LEU A 270 -0.51 -2.04 14.26
N LEU A 271 -0.34 -1.02 15.12
CA LEU A 271 0.98 -0.70 15.69
C LEU A 271 1.19 -1.34 17.06
N ARG A 272 0.14 -1.85 17.69
CA ARG A 272 0.17 -2.45 19.03
C ARG A 272 -0.82 -3.61 19.11
N THR A 273 -0.58 -4.50 20.06
CA THR A 273 -1.55 -5.53 20.40
C THR A 273 -2.90 -4.89 20.72
N PRO A 274 -4.00 -5.32 20.07
CA PRO A 274 -5.32 -4.75 20.34
C PRO A 274 -5.75 -4.89 21.79
N GLU A 275 -6.49 -3.92 22.31
CA GLU A 275 -6.98 -3.92 23.70
C GLU A 275 -7.85 -5.16 24.00
N ASN A 276 -8.67 -5.58 23.03
CA ASN A 276 -9.57 -6.74 23.18
C ASN A 276 -9.00 -8.03 22.55
N VAL A 277 -7.68 -8.23 22.59
CA VAL A 277 -7.00 -9.39 21.95
C VAL A 277 -7.56 -10.76 22.36
N ALA A 278 -8.00 -10.92 23.62
CA ALA A 278 -8.59 -12.18 24.09
C ALA A 278 -9.93 -12.47 23.40
N ALA A 279 -10.77 -11.46 23.20
CA ALA A 279 -12.04 -11.59 22.51
C ALA A 279 -11.84 -11.81 20.99
N LEU A 280 -10.86 -11.12 20.39
CA LEU A 280 -10.46 -11.35 18.99
C LEU A 280 -10.03 -12.80 18.76
N THR A 281 -9.17 -13.30 19.64
CA THR A 281 -8.68 -14.69 19.57
C THR A 281 -9.82 -15.69 19.77
N ALA A 282 -10.74 -15.42 20.70
CA ALA A 282 -11.89 -16.29 20.95
C ALA A 282 -12.92 -16.30 19.80
N ALA A 283 -13.01 -15.21 19.04
CA ALA A 283 -13.89 -15.09 17.88
C ALA A 283 -13.33 -15.76 16.60
N ASP A 284 -12.19 -16.45 16.70
CA ASP A 284 -11.40 -16.95 15.55
C ASP A 284 -11.02 -15.84 14.55
N ALA A 285 -11.11 -14.57 15.00
CA ALA A 285 -10.60 -13.43 14.28
C ALA A 285 -9.09 -13.41 14.51
N SER A 286 -8.34 -14.07 13.62
CA SER A 286 -6.89 -14.05 13.65
C SER A 286 -6.39 -12.65 13.28
N TRP A 287 -6.41 -11.73 14.24
CA TRP A 287 -5.90 -10.36 14.09
C TRP A 287 -4.42 -10.33 13.66
N ALA A 288 -3.70 -11.43 13.90
CA ALA A 288 -2.33 -11.66 13.47
C ALA A 288 -2.21 -12.10 11.99
N VAL A 289 -3.30 -12.54 11.34
CA VAL A 289 -3.32 -13.06 9.96
C VAL A 289 -4.18 -12.21 9.04
N ASP A 290 -5.41 -11.89 9.45
CA ASP A 290 -6.29 -10.96 8.74
C ASP A 290 -7.40 -10.42 9.67
N PHE A 291 -7.32 -9.12 9.93
CA PHE A 291 -8.38 -8.26 10.40
C PHE A 291 -9.14 -7.59 9.23
N PHE A 292 -10.38 -8.01 8.96
CA PHE A 292 -11.26 -7.35 7.98
C PHE A 292 -11.66 -5.94 8.47
N PRO A 293 -11.30 -4.87 7.74
CA PRO A 293 -12.32 -3.92 7.29
C PRO A 293 -11.92 -3.23 5.97
N TYR A 294 -12.64 -3.52 4.88
CA TYR A 294 -12.20 -3.12 3.54
C TYR A 294 -12.82 -1.84 2.99
N ASP A 295 -13.57 -1.09 3.80
CA ASP A 295 -14.43 -0.05 3.25
C ASP A 295 -14.46 1.25 4.05
N TRP A 296 -13.51 1.46 4.96
CA TRP A 296 -13.42 2.69 5.74
C TRP A 296 -12.65 3.80 4.99
N ARG A 297 -13.10 5.03 5.12
CA ARG A 297 -12.33 6.25 4.80
C ARG A 297 -12.20 7.14 6.03
N LEU A 298 -11.13 7.95 6.10
CA LEU A 298 -11.10 9.04 7.09
C LEU A 298 -11.92 10.22 6.55
N PRO A 299 -12.64 10.94 7.43
CA PRO A 299 -13.41 12.09 7.00
C PRO A 299 -12.49 13.14 6.38
N SER A 300 -13.02 13.80 5.36
CA SER A 300 -12.49 15.04 4.86
C SER A 300 -12.37 16.02 6.03
N SER A 301 -11.17 16.47 6.39
CA SER A 301 -11.01 17.53 7.38
C SER A 301 -11.71 18.80 6.87
N GLY A 302 -12.98 19.00 7.26
CA GLY A 302 -13.83 20.04 6.69
C GLY A 302 -15.35 19.96 6.95
N HIS A 303 -15.81 19.70 8.18
CA HIS A 303 -16.96 20.45 8.74
C HIS A 303 -17.07 20.26 10.28
N PRO A 304 -16.72 21.26 11.10
CA PRO A 304 -17.24 21.37 12.44
C PRO A 304 -18.66 21.98 12.36
N GLY A 305 -19.68 21.17 12.67
CA GLY A 305 -20.96 21.68 13.15
C GLY A 305 -22.13 21.66 12.17
N SER A 306 -23.09 20.78 12.45
CA SER A 306 -24.50 21.16 12.47
C SER A 306 -25.19 20.47 13.66
N THR A 307 -24.82 20.87 14.87
CA THR A 307 -25.78 20.88 15.98
C THR A 307 -26.64 22.12 15.81
N THR A 308 -27.83 21.95 15.27
CA THR A 308 -28.92 22.90 15.50
C THR A 308 -29.95 22.19 16.35
N GLY A 309 -30.21 22.77 17.53
CA GLY A 309 -31.39 22.47 18.34
C GLY A 309 -32.65 23.11 17.77
#